data_AF-A0A962UX76-F1
#
_entry.id   AF-A0A962UX76-F1
#
_cell.length_a   1.000
_cell.length_b   1.000
_cell.length_c   1.000
_cell.angle_alpha   90.00
_cell.angle_beta   90.00
_cell.angle_gamma   90.00
#
_symmetry.space_group_name_H-M   'P 1'
#
loop_
_entity.id
_entity.type
_entity.pdbx_description
1 polymer ?
#
loop_
_entity_poly.entity_id
_entity_poly.type
_entity_poly.pdbx_seq_one_letter_code
_entity_poly.pdbx_strand_id
1 'polypeptide(L)' 'MLRQDAYQKFRDCILSGDLKPGQFVTQKELCDLFGVPLGPAREAIQRLEYETLLKVYPKRGIQI' A
#
# COMPACT_ATOMS: atom_id res chain seq x y z
N MET A 1 3.09 15.97 -6.02
CA MET A 1 3.51 14.91 -6.98
C MET A 1 3.41 13.52 -6.36
N LEU A 2 4.06 13.21 -5.24
CA LEU A 2 4.05 11.89 -4.57
C LEU A 2 2.68 11.20 -4.33
N ARG A 3 1.59 11.97 -4.24
CA ARG A 3 0.24 11.46 -3.93
C ARG A 3 -0.41 10.69 -5.08
N GLN A 4 -0.10 11.04 -6.33
CA GLN A 4 -0.71 10.40 -7.49
C GLN A 4 0.04 9.11 -7.87
N ASP A 5 1.35 9.08 -7.61
CA ASP A 5 2.22 7.93 -7.87
C ASP A 5 1.86 6.72 -7.01
N ALA A 6 1.56 6.89 -5.72
CA ALA A 6 1.28 5.75 -4.83
C ALA A 6 -0.01 5.00 -5.19
N TYR A 7 -1.07 5.73 -5.59
CA TYR A 7 -2.31 5.13 -6.05
C TYR A 7 -2.12 4.37 -7.37
N GLN A 8 -1.44 5.00 -8.33
CA GLN A 8 -1.19 4.37 -9.62
C GLN A 8 -0.34 3.11 -9.45
N LYS A 9 0.74 3.17 -8.65
CA LYS A 9 1.57 2.01 -8.33
C LYS A 9 0.80 0.90 -7.63
N PHE A 10 -0.05 1.24 -6.64
CA PHE A 10 -0.90 0.23 -6.00
C PHE A 10 -1.77 -0.50 -7.02
N ARG A 11 -2.40 0.27 -7.90
CA ARG A 11 -3.28 -0.28 -8.92
C ARG A 11 -2.51 -1.12 -9.94
N ASP A 12 -1.33 -0.68 -10.36
CA ASP A 12 -0.44 -1.41 -11.25
C ASP A 12 0.01 -2.73 -10.60
N CYS A 13 0.34 -2.73 -9.31
CA CYS A 13 0.69 -3.95 -8.56
C CYS A 13 -0.48 -4.93 -8.43
N ILE A 14 -1.73 -4.44 -8.30
CA ILE A 14 -2.92 -5.31 -8.32
C ILE A 14 -3.10 -5.93 -9.72
N LEU A 15 -2.91 -5.14 -10.77
CA LEU A 15 -3.08 -5.57 -12.16
C LEU A 15 -1.96 -6.52 -12.62
N SER A 16 -0.72 -6.33 -12.15
CA SER A 16 0.40 -7.23 -12.42
C SER A 16 0.32 -8.53 -11.63
N GLY A 17 -0.47 -8.56 -10.56
CA GLY A 17 -0.59 -9.70 -9.64
C GLY A 17 0.47 -9.73 -8.55
N ASP A 18 1.31 -8.69 -8.44
CA ASP A 18 2.25 -8.50 -7.33
C ASP A 18 1.51 -8.28 -6.01
N LEU A 19 0.32 -7.65 -6.08
CA LEU A 19 -0.61 -7.56 -4.97
C LEU A 19 -1.90 -8.32 -5.26
N LYS A 20 -2.38 -9.10 -4.29
CA LYS A 20 -3.64 -9.85 -4.36
C LYS A 20 -4.65 -9.29 -3.36
N PRO A 21 -5.91 -9.08 -3.76
CA PRO A 21 -6.99 -8.74 -2.83
C PRO A 21 -7.10 -9.78 -1.71
N GLY A 22 -7.24 -9.31 -0.48
CA GLY A 22 -7.30 -10.12 0.74
C GLY A 22 -5.96 -10.57 1.31
N GLN A 23 -4.84 -10.34 0.61
CA GLN A 23 -3.53 -10.75 1.13
C GLN A 23 -3.08 -9.83 2.27
N PHE A 24 -2.21 -10.36 3.13
CA PHE A 24 -1.53 -9.57 4.15
C PHE A 24 -0.10 -9.27 3.73
N VAL A 25 0.27 -7.99 3.83
CA VAL A 25 1.64 -7.50 3.60
C VAL A 25 2.09 -6.66 4.79
N THR A 26 3.38 -6.62 5.03
CA THR A 26 3.96 -5.71 6.00
C THR A 26 4.07 -4.31 5.43
N GLN A 27 4.17 -3.32 6.32
CA GLN A 27 4.40 -1.93 5.92
C GLN A 27 5.70 -1.79 5.11
N LYS A 28 6.74 -2.56 5.46
CA LYS A 28 8.02 -2.58 4.75
C LYS A 28 7.88 -3.14 3.34
N GLU A 29 7.21 -4.28 3.17
CA GLU A 29 6.97 -4.85 1.83
C GLU A 29 6.19 -3.90 0.93
N LEU A 30 5.18 -3.21 1.49
CA LEU A 30 4.43 -2.21 0.75
C LEU A 30 5.30 -1.00 0.34
N CYS A 31 6.21 -0.57 1.23
CA CYS A 31 7.19 0.48 0.93
C CYS A 31 8.14 0.06 -0.20
N ASP A 32 8.63 -1.18 -0.15
CA ASP A 32 9.53 -1.75 -1.16
C ASP A 32 8.82 -1.85 -2.52
N LEU A 33 7.57 -2.33 -2.55
CA LEU A 33 6.75 -2.40 -3.77
C LEU A 33 6.43 -1.02 -4.36
N PHE A 34 6.14 -0.03 -3.52
CA PHE A 34 5.88 1.32 -3.99
C PHE A 34 7.17 2.11 -4.27
N GLY A 35 8.33 1.61 -3.86
CA GLY A 35 9.60 2.33 -3.92
C GLY A 35 9.57 3.64 -3.15
N VAL A 36 8.83 3.68 -2.03
CA VAL A 36 8.63 4.88 -1.20
C VAL A 36 9.27 4.65 0.17
N PRO A 37 10.06 5.58 0.71
CA PRO A 37 10.63 5.46 2.04
C PRO A 37 9.55 5.35 3.14
N LEU A 38 9.85 4.67 4.25
CA LEU A 38 8.91 4.42 5.36
C LEU A 38 8.20 5.68 5.90
N GLY A 39 8.91 6.81 5.98
CA GLY A 39 8.35 8.07 6.45
C GLY A 39 7.14 8.54 5.62
N PRO A 40 7.33 8.85 4.32
CA PRO A 40 6.22 9.23 3.44
C PRO A 40 5.25 8.09 3.11
N ALA A 41 5.68 6.82 3.20
CA ALA A 41 4.80 5.69 2.95
C ALA A 41 3.63 5.62 3.94
N ARG A 42 3.81 6.08 5.18
CA ARG A 42 2.72 6.13 6.16
C ARG A 42 1.56 7.01 5.70
N GLU A 43 1.84 8.16 5.09
CA GLU A 43 0.80 9.04 4.53
C GLU A 43 0.09 8.39 3.34
N ALA A 44 0.85 7.72 2.46
CA ALA A 44 0.28 6.99 1.33
C ALA A 44 -0.65 5.86 1.82
N ILE A 45 -0.22 5.08 2.82
CA ILE A 45 -1.01 4.00 3.41
C ILE A 45 -2.27 4.52 4.06
N GLN A 46 -2.19 5.57 4.88
CA GLN A 46 -3.37 6.17 5.50
C GLN A 46 -4.38 6.65 4.47
N ARG A 47 -3.90 7.19 3.34
CA ARG A 47 -4.77 7.61 2.26
C ARG A 47 -5.42 6.45 1.52
N LEU A 48 -4.66 5.41 1.19
CA LEU A 48 -5.19 4.19 0.58
C LEU A 48 -6.21 3.51 1.50
N GLU A 49 -5.99 3.54 2.82
CA GLU A 49 -6.95 3.09 3.83
C GLU A 49 -8.23 3.94 3.85
N TYR A 50 -8.08 5.27 3.80
CA TYR A 50 -9.22 6.20 3.72
C TYR A 50 -10.06 5.97 2.46
N GLU A 51 -9.41 5.64 1.34
CA GLU A 51 -10.06 5.30 0.07
C GLU A 51 -10.53 3.83 0.01
N THR A 52 -10.46 3.08 1.12
CA THR A 52 -10.89 1.67 1.25
C THR A 52 -10.19 0.69 0.29
N LEU A 53 -8.96 1.02 -0.13
CA LEU A 53 -8.14 0.18 -1.01
C LEU A 53 -7.26 -0.81 -0.25
N LEU A 54 -7.04 -0.57 1.04
CA LEU A 54 -6.35 -1.46 1.96
C LEU A 54 -6.88 -1.22 3.37
N LYS A 55 -6.48 -2.07 4.32
CA LYS A 55 -6.87 -1.96 5.72
C LYS A 55 -5.71 -2.28 6.65
N VAL A 56 -5.41 -1.39 7.58
CA VAL A 56 -4.29 -1.59 8.51
C VAL A 56 -4.81 -2.29 9.76
N TYR A 57 -4.25 -3.47 10.05
CA TYR A 57 -4.53 -4.21 11.28
C TYR A 57 -3.33 -4.09 12.23
N PRO A 58 -3.49 -3.40 13.38
CA PRO A 58 -2.44 -3.31 14.39
C PRO A 58 -1.94 -4.71 14.76
N LYS A 59 -0.61 -4.91 14.71
CA LYS A 59 0.07 -6.20 15.00
C LYS A 59 -0.20 -7.35 14.01
N ARG A 60 -1.08 -7.17 13.02
CA ARG A 60 -1.40 -8.18 11.99
C ARG A 60 -0.83 -7.83 10.61
N GLY A 61 -0.58 -6.54 10.34
CA GLY A 61 -0.06 -6.06 9.05
C GLY A 61 -1.12 -5.27 8.28
N ILE A 62 -0.93 -5.17 6.98
CA ILE A 62 -1.81 -4.44 6.07
C ILE A 62 -2.51 -5.47 5.19
N GLN A 63 -3.83 -5.45 5.18
CA GLN A 63 -4.63 -6.24 4.27
C GLN A 63 -4.92 -5.42 3.02
N ILE A 64 -4.69 -6.00 1.84
CA ILE A 64 -5.00 -5.40 0.54
C ILE A 64 -6.43 -5.72 0.15
#